data_AF-A0A7K2MGL7-F1
#
_entry.id   AF-A0A7K2MGL7-F1
#
_cell.length_a   1.000
_cell.length_b   1.000
_cell.length_c   1.000
_cell.angle_alpha   90.00
_cell.angle_beta   90.00
_cell.angle_gamma   90.00
#
_symmetry.space_group_name_H-M   'P 1'
#
loop_
_entity.id
_entity.type
_entity.pdbx_description
1 polymer ?
#
loop_
_entity_poly.entity_id
_entity_poly.type
_entity_poly.pdbx_seq_one_letter_code
_entity_poly.pdbx_strand_id
1 'polypeptide(L)'
;MRQLDLVVIVVYLIGIAWIGLRKAGRQKSAKDYFVGEGHMPWWTVSFSVVATETSVLTVISVPGGAYSGQAFGNVELALGYVVGRVVVATVLIPLYKRGGFVSAYQYLGDRFGLKLQGLASVTFVFTRLLAEGVRLFASAIPIKLLLDEFGVHASYRVIIVVITLITVVYTYLGGIKAVIWTDAIQMILYLGGAVLAVAVLSAHVGGDGYARALDAGRFTLFDTDFNLAHILTSPFA
;
A
#
# COMPACT_ATOMS: atom_id res chain seq x y z
N MET A 1 -5.66 -14.59 23.24
CA MET A 1 -5.53 -13.14 22.97
C MET A 1 -6.84 -12.46 23.38
N ARG A 2 -6.81 -11.24 23.92
CA ARG A 2 -7.89 -10.73 24.82
C ARG A 2 -9.00 -10.06 24.01
N GLN A 3 -10.25 -10.06 24.51
CA GLN A 3 -11.39 -9.32 23.92
C GLN A 3 -11.06 -7.86 23.55
N LEU A 4 -10.06 -7.28 24.23
CA LEU A 4 -9.48 -5.98 23.96
C LEU A 4 -8.94 -5.82 22.52
N ASP A 5 -8.35 -6.86 21.94
CA ASP A 5 -7.78 -6.81 20.59
C ASP A 5 -8.88 -6.63 19.53
N LEU A 6 -10.01 -7.32 19.69
CA LEU A 6 -11.19 -7.17 18.83
C LEU A 6 -11.81 -5.78 18.97
N VAL A 7 -11.88 -5.26 20.21
CA VAL A 7 -12.34 -3.89 20.47
C VAL A 7 -11.42 -2.88 19.76
N VAL A 8 -10.09 -3.05 19.83
CA VAL A 8 -9.12 -2.19 19.14
C VAL A 8 -9.35 -2.21 17.63
N ILE A 9 -9.58 -3.38 17.01
CA ILE A 9 -9.86 -3.50 15.58
C ILE A 9 -11.15 -2.77 15.20
N VAL A 10 -12.24 -2.98 15.94
CA VAL A 10 -13.53 -2.34 15.66
C VAL A 10 -13.42 -0.82 15.83
N VAL A 11 -12.79 -0.35 16.91
CA VAL A 11 -12.54 1.07 17.15
C VAL A 11 -11.66 1.67 16.06
N TYR A 12 -10.65 0.95 15.60
CA TYR A 12 -9.80 1.38 14.50
C TYR A 12 -10.59 1.51 13.19
N LEU A 13 -11.38 0.50 12.80
CA LEU A 13 -12.16 0.50 11.56
C LEU A 13 -13.19 1.65 11.53
N ILE A 14 -13.90 1.87 12.64
CA ILE A 14 -14.86 2.98 12.76
C ILE A 14 -14.11 4.31 12.82
N GLY A 15 -13.03 4.37 13.61
CA GLY A 15 -12.24 5.57 13.83
C GLY A 15 -11.59 6.08 12.56
N ILE A 16 -10.99 5.20 11.75
CA ILE A 16 -10.32 5.60 10.51
C ILE A 16 -11.33 6.13 9.49
N ALA A 17 -12.48 5.46 9.33
CA ALA A 17 -13.56 5.93 8.46
C ALA A 17 -14.10 7.29 8.95
N TRP A 18 -14.34 7.45 10.25
CA TRP A 18 -14.82 8.70 10.83
C TRP A 18 -13.82 9.85 10.66
N ILE A 19 -12.53 9.62 10.93
CA ILE A 19 -11.48 10.63 10.76
C ILE A 19 -11.36 11.01 9.28
N GLY A 20 -11.33 10.04 8.38
CA GLY A 20 -11.28 10.27 6.93
C GLY A 20 -12.41 11.18 6.45
N LEU A 21 -13.65 10.87 6.85
CA LEU A 21 -14.82 11.67 6.51
C LEU A 21 -14.79 13.07 7.13
N ARG A 22 -14.39 13.20 8.40
CA ARG A 22 -14.23 14.49 9.08
C ARG A 22 -13.19 15.37 8.39
N LYS A 23 -12.06 14.81 7.99
CA LYS A 23 -10.95 15.53 7.37
C LYS A 23 -11.20 15.85 5.89
N ALA A 24 -11.97 15.03 5.19
CA ALA A 24 -12.34 15.25 3.80
C ALA A 24 -13.26 16.46 3.60
N GLY A 25 -14.12 16.74 4.58
CA GLY A 25 -15.13 17.78 4.50
C GLY A 25 -16.23 17.47 3.48
N ARG A 26 -16.98 18.49 3.07
CA ARG A 26 -18.08 18.34 2.09
C ARG A 26 -17.52 18.38 0.68
N GLN A 27 -17.93 17.42 -0.16
CA GLN A 27 -17.56 17.38 -1.56
C GLN A 27 -18.54 18.22 -2.38
N LYS A 28 -18.08 19.33 -2.97
CA LYS A 28 -18.96 20.31 -3.65
C LYS A 28 -18.98 20.22 -5.17
N SER A 29 -17.99 19.57 -5.77
CA SER A 29 -17.85 19.45 -7.22
C SER A 29 -17.13 18.15 -7.59
N ALA A 30 -17.19 17.75 -8.87
CA ALA A 30 -16.41 16.61 -9.35
C ALA A 30 -14.90 16.84 -9.19
N LYS A 31 -14.44 18.07 -9.37
CA LYS A 31 -13.03 18.43 -9.18
C LYS A 31 -12.62 18.30 -7.71
N ASP A 32 -13.47 18.75 -6.78
CA ASP A 32 -13.24 18.56 -5.35
C ASP A 32 -13.18 17.08 -4.96
N TYR A 33 -14.08 16.26 -5.53
CA TYR A 33 -14.17 14.83 -5.27
C TYR A 33 -12.98 14.02 -5.83
N PHE A 34 -12.57 14.26 -7.08
CA PHE A 34 -11.55 13.45 -7.78
C PHE A 34 -10.14 14.01 -7.69
N VAL A 35 -9.97 15.34 -7.63
CA VAL A 35 -8.65 16.00 -7.62
C VAL A 35 -8.27 16.47 -6.22
N GLY A 36 -9.26 16.80 -5.38
CA GLY A 36 -9.05 17.37 -4.05
C GLY A 36 -8.73 18.86 -4.15
N GLU A 37 -9.75 19.71 -4.04
CA GLU A 37 -9.56 21.16 -4.04
C GLU A 37 -9.04 21.62 -2.66
N GLY A 38 -8.09 22.58 -2.69
CA GLY A 38 -7.48 23.17 -1.50
C GLY A 38 -6.04 22.71 -1.25
N HIS A 39 -5.47 23.17 -0.14
CA HIS A 39 -4.12 22.78 0.28
C HIS A 39 -4.18 21.53 1.16
N MET A 40 -3.61 20.43 0.67
CA MET A 40 -3.27 19.29 1.51
C MET A 40 -1.82 19.39 1.97
N PRO A 41 -1.52 19.04 3.23
CA PRO A 41 -0.14 18.94 3.69
C PRO A 41 0.66 17.99 2.79
N TRP A 42 1.89 18.35 2.46
CA TRP A 42 2.72 17.53 1.57
C TRP A 42 2.91 16.11 2.13
N TRP A 43 3.08 15.98 3.45
CA TRP A 43 3.31 14.69 4.10
C TRP A 43 2.10 13.75 4.00
N THR A 44 0.86 14.25 4.04
CA THR A 44 -0.33 13.40 3.88
C THR A 44 -0.39 12.83 2.47
N VAL A 45 -0.07 13.65 1.47
CA VAL A 45 -0.03 13.22 0.07
C VAL A 45 1.10 12.20 -0.14
N SER A 46 2.30 12.47 0.40
CA SER A 46 3.44 11.57 0.29
C SER A 46 3.17 10.20 0.93
N PHE A 47 2.60 10.17 2.14
CA PHE A 47 2.25 8.90 2.78
C PHE A 47 1.11 8.18 2.08
N SER A 48 0.13 8.89 1.52
CA SER A 48 -0.92 8.26 0.73
C SER A 48 -0.40 7.59 -0.54
N VAL A 49 0.54 8.23 -1.25
CA VAL A 49 1.20 7.61 -2.41
C VAL A 49 1.89 6.30 -2.03
N VAL A 50 2.67 6.31 -0.94
CA VAL A 50 3.38 5.11 -0.47
C VAL A 50 2.40 4.03 0.00
N ALA A 51 1.35 4.41 0.74
CA ALA A 51 0.33 3.48 1.22
C ALA A 51 -0.46 2.84 0.08
N THR A 52 -0.84 3.61 -0.95
CA THR A 52 -1.57 3.10 -2.14
C THR A 52 -0.74 2.08 -2.94
N GLU A 53 0.59 2.21 -2.91
CA GLU A 53 1.51 1.27 -3.55
C GLU A 53 1.80 0.05 -2.65
N THR A 54 1.80 0.23 -1.33
CA THR A 54 2.08 -0.82 -0.35
C THR A 54 0.85 -1.72 -0.19
N SER A 55 0.98 -2.98 -0.61
CA SER A 55 -0.12 -3.94 -0.50
C SER A 55 0.08 -4.92 0.65
N VAL A 56 -1.01 -5.57 1.10
CA VAL A 56 -0.91 -6.68 2.07
C VAL A 56 0.02 -7.79 1.57
N LEU A 57 0.07 -8.03 0.26
CA LEU A 57 1.01 -8.98 -0.33
C LEU A 57 2.44 -8.58 -0.01
N THR A 58 2.81 -7.31 -0.14
CA THR A 58 4.15 -6.80 0.21
C THR A 58 4.49 -7.06 1.67
N VAL A 59 3.54 -6.79 2.58
CA VAL A 59 3.73 -6.96 4.03
C VAL A 59 4.01 -8.41 4.41
N ILE A 60 3.38 -9.36 3.71
CA ILE A 60 3.55 -10.80 3.98
C ILE A 60 4.75 -11.37 3.20
N SER A 61 4.92 -10.97 1.93
CA SER A 61 5.89 -11.56 1.02
C SER A 61 7.32 -11.12 1.32
N VAL A 62 7.55 -9.85 1.70
CA VAL A 62 8.90 -9.34 1.93
C VAL A 62 9.58 -10.05 3.12
N PRO A 63 8.96 -10.16 4.31
CA PRO A 63 9.52 -10.98 5.40
C PRO A 63 9.62 -12.47 5.03
N GLY A 64 8.65 -13.00 4.27
CA GLY A 64 8.67 -14.38 3.80
C GLY A 64 9.84 -14.70 2.86
N GLY A 65 10.19 -13.76 1.97
CA GLY A 65 11.36 -13.83 1.09
C GLY A 65 12.66 -13.75 1.89
N ALA A 66 12.75 -12.82 2.83
CA ALA A 66 13.90 -12.69 3.73
C ALA A 66 14.15 -13.99 4.54
N TYR A 67 13.08 -14.61 5.05
CA TYR A 67 13.13 -15.89 5.73
C TYR A 67 13.63 -17.01 4.81
N SER A 68 13.09 -17.07 3.58
CA SER A 68 13.40 -18.09 2.57
C SER A 68 14.79 -17.99 1.95
N GLY A 69 15.58 -16.95 2.26
CA GLY A 69 16.98 -16.85 1.83
C GLY A 69 17.34 -15.56 1.08
N GLN A 70 16.37 -14.70 0.77
CA GLN A 70 16.61 -13.43 0.04
C GLN A 70 17.34 -12.36 0.90
N ALA A 71 17.51 -12.60 2.21
CA ALA A 71 18.08 -11.61 3.14
C ALA A 71 17.37 -10.24 3.00
N PHE A 72 18.11 -9.15 2.81
CA PHE A 72 17.57 -7.80 2.59
C PHE A 72 17.57 -7.37 1.12
N GLY A 73 17.65 -8.30 0.15
CA GLY A 73 17.72 -7.97 -1.29
C GLY A 73 16.59 -7.06 -1.81
N ASN A 74 15.42 -7.06 -1.17
CA ASN A 74 14.32 -6.14 -1.52
C ASN A 74 14.67 -4.64 -1.35
N VAL A 75 15.77 -4.29 -0.67
CA VAL A 75 16.20 -2.90 -0.48
C VAL A 75 16.59 -2.26 -1.82
N GLU A 76 17.13 -3.01 -2.77
CA GLU A 76 17.44 -2.51 -4.11
C GLU A 76 16.20 -1.99 -4.83
N LEU A 77 15.13 -2.77 -4.81
CA LEU A 77 13.84 -2.38 -5.36
C LEU A 77 13.28 -1.14 -4.67
N ALA A 78 13.42 -1.05 -3.34
CA ALA A 78 13.01 0.13 -2.58
C ALA A 78 13.79 1.39 -2.98
N LEU A 79 15.11 1.28 -3.21
CA LEU A 79 15.94 2.38 -3.73
C LEU A 79 15.50 2.78 -5.15
N GLY A 80 15.20 1.79 -6.01
CA GLY A 80 14.63 2.02 -7.35
C GLY A 80 13.33 2.83 -7.29
N TYR A 81 12.43 2.53 -6.36
CA TYR A 81 11.21 3.31 -6.14
C TYR A 81 11.49 4.76 -5.71
N VAL A 82 12.51 4.99 -4.87
CA VAL A 82 12.91 6.36 -4.49
C VAL A 82 13.37 7.15 -5.70
N VAL A 83 14.27 6.57 -6.52
CA VAL A 83 14.75 7.21 -7.75
C VAL A 83 13.60 7.50 -8.71
N GLY A 84 12.72 6.52 -8.94
CA GLY A 84 11.54 6.68 -9.78
C GLY A 84 10.63 7.82 -9.31
N ARG A 85 10.38 7.93 -8.00
CA ARG A 85 9.56 9.01 -7.43
C ARG A 85 10.22 10.39 -7.57
N VAL A 86 11.55 10.48 -7.46
CA VAL A 86 12.27 11.75 -7.73
C VAL A 86 12.07 12.17 -9.18
N VAL A 87 12.19 11.25 -10.14
CA VAL A 87 11.93 11.54 -11.57
C VAL A 87 10.47 11.95 -11.79
N VAL A 88 9.52 11.22 -11.23
CA VAL A 88 8.09 11.56 -11.32
C VAL A 88 7.83 12.95 -10.76
N ALA A 89 8.37 13.28 -9.58
CA ALA A 89 8.15 14.56 -8.91
C ALA A 89 8.78 15.75 -9.64
N THR A 90 9.97 15.57 -10.22
CA THR A 90 10.74 16.66 -10.84
C THR A 90 10.45 16.85 -12.33
N VAL A 91 10.09 15.78 -13.04
CA VAL A 91 9.88 15.79 -14.49
C VAL A 91 8.40 15.65 -14.83
N LEU A 92 7.76 14.55 -14.41
CA LEU A 92 6.42 14.23 -14.86
C LEU A 92 5.36 15.15 -14.25
N ILE A 93 5.34 15.34 -12.93
CA ILE A 93 4.32 16.18 -12.27
C ILE A 93 4.27 17.61 -12.86
N PRO A 94 5.41 18.31 -13.06
CA PRO A 94 5.39 19.62 -13.71
C PRO A 94 4.82 19.59 -15.13
N LEU A 95 5.12 18.57 -15.94
CA LEU A 95 4.57 18.41 -17.29
C LEU A 95 3.05 18.21 -17.25
N TYR A 96 2.55 17.32 -16.39
CA TYR A 96 1.12 17.07 -16.24
C TYR A 96 0.35 18.30 -15.76
N LYS A 97 0.92 19.05 -14.81
CA LYS A 97 0.33 20.30 -14.32
C LYS A 97 0.26 21.38 -15.40
N ARG A 98 1.31 21.53 -16.23
CA ARG A 98 1.32 22.49 -17.35
C ARG A 98 0.26 22.18 -18.41
N GLY A 99 0.02 20.90 -18.68
CA GLY A 99 -1.03 20.46 -19.60
C GLY A 99 -2.45 20.50 -19.03
N GLY A 100 -2.62 20.84 -17.74
CA GLY A 100 -3.94 20.83 -17.10
C GLY A 100 -4.59 19.45 -17.02
N PHE A 101 -3.81 18.38 -17.14
CA PHE A 101 -4.31 17.01 -17.16
C PHE A 101 -4.69 16.56 -15.74
N VAL A 102 -5.91 16.07 -15.60
CA VAL A 102 -6.42 15.49 -14.34
C VAL A 102 -6.27 13.96 -14.29
N SER A 103 -5.97 13.32 -15.43
CA SER A 103 -5.63 11.90 -15.48
C SER A 103 -4.34 11.67 -16.27
N ALA A 104 -3.60 10.62 -15.92
CA ALA A 104 -2.41 10.20 -16.67
C ALA A 104 -2.72 9.92 -18.15
N TYR A 105 -3.92 9.40 -18.44
CA TYR A 105 -4.32 8.99 -19.79
C TYR A 105 -4.79 10.15 -20.67
N GLN A 106 -5.18 11.28 -20.08
CA GLN A 106 -5.55 12.47 -20.86
C GLN A 106 -4.40 12.98 -21.71
N TYR A 107 -3.17 12.89 -21.20
CA TYR A 107 -1.97 13.19 -21.99
C TYR A 107 -1.88 12.33 -23.27
N LEU A 108 -2.19 11.03 -23.16
CA LEU A 108 -2.21 10.14 -24.33
C LEU A 108 -3.31 10.52 -25.33
N GLY A 109 -4.44 11.00 -24.82
CA GLY A 109 -5.55 11.47 -25.66
C GLY A 109 -5.22 12.74 -26.42
N ASP A 110 -4.59 13.70 -25.73
CA ASP A 110 -4.13 14.95 -26.34
C ASP A 110 -3.05 14.68 -27.39
N ARG A 111 -2.10 13.78 -27.10
CA ARG A 111 -0.97 13.50 -27.99
C ARG A 111 -1.28 12.55 -29.15
N PHE A 112 -2.16 11.56 -28.96
CA PHE A 112 -2.38 10.45 -29.89
C PHE A 112 -3.86 10.18 -30.21
N GLY A 113 -4.78 10.94 -29.63
CA GLY A 113 -6.22 10.86 -29.87
C GLY A 113 -7.00 10.01 -28.87
N LEU A 114 -8.31 10.25 -28.85
CA LEU A 114 -9.25 9.67 -27.87
C LEU A 114 -9.28 8.13 -27.85
N LYS A 115 -8.98 7.48 -28.99
CA LYS A 115 -8.91 6.02 -29.07
C LYS A 115 -7.82 5.45 -28.15
N LEU A 116 -6.63 6.04 -28.16
CA LEU A 116 -5.53 5.57 -27.31
C LEU A 116 -5.79 5.89 -25.83
N GLN A 117 -6.34 7.07 -25.53
CA GLN A 117 -6.78 7.40 -24.18
C GLN A 117 -7.79 6.39 -23.64
N GLY A 118 -8.81 6.05 -24.45
CA GLY A 118 -9.82 5.07 -24.09
C GLY A 118 -9.21 3.70 -23.82
N LEU A 119 -8.36 3.21 -24.74
CA LEU A 119 -7.68 1.92 -24.59
C LEU A 119 -6.82 1.86 -23.33
N ALA A 120 -6.01 2.90 -23.07
CA ALA A 120 -5.15 2.96 -21.89
C ALA A 120 -5.97 3.03 -20.58
N SER A 121 -7.04 3.83 -20.57
CA SER A 121 -7.92 3.98 -19.40
C SER A 121 -8.65 2.68 -19.08
N VAL A 122 -9.22 2.00 -20.08
CA VAL A 122 -9.91 0.72 -19.90
C VAL A 122 -8.94 -0.38 -19.46
N THR A 123 -7.79 -0.47 -20.11
CA THR A 123 -6.75 -1.44 -19.73
C THR A 123 -6.32 -1.23 -18.28
N PHE A 124 -6.09 0.02 -17.86
CA PHE A 124 -5.76 0.32 -16.47
C PHE A 124 -6.86 -0.09 -15.49
N VAL A 125 -8.11 0.34 -15.73
CA VAL A 125 -9.22 0.02 -14.82
C VAL A 125 -9.41 -1.50 -14.71
N PHE A 126 -9.34 -2.22 -15.83
CA PHE A 126 -9.49 -3.67 -15.85
C PHE A 126 -8.36 -4.39 -15.10
N THR A 127 -7.11 -4.07 -15.40
CA THR A 127 -5.94 -4.68 -14.73
C THR A 127 -5.88 -4.30 -13.25
N ARG A 128 -6.23 -3.07 -12.90
CA ARG A 128 -6.30 -2.63 -11.50
C ARG A 128 -7.39 -3.37 -10.75
N LEU A 129 -8.57 -3.55 -11.33
CA LEU A 129 -9.66 -4.32 -10.72
C LEU A 129 -9.25 -5.76 -10.40
N LEU A 130 -8.58 -6.44 -11.34
CA LEU A 130 -8.08 -7.79 -11.12
C LEU A 130 -7.04 -7.84 -9.98
N ALA A 131 -6.09 -6.91 -9.98
CA ALA A 131 -5.08 -6.82 -8.93
C ALA A 131 -5.69 -6.54 -7.55
N GLU A 132 -6.68 -5.64 -7.46
CA GLU A 132 -7.38 -5.34 -6.20
C GLU A 132 -8.19 -6.54 -5.70
N GLY A 133 -8.78 -7.36 -6.58
CA GLY A 133 -9.45 -8.60 -6.18
C GLY A 133 -8.51 -9.56 -5.43
N VAL A 134 -7.29 -9.75 -5.95
CA VAL A 134 -6.27 -10.60 -5.29
C VAL A 134 -5.83 -9.99 -3.96
N ARG A 135 -5.58 -8.67 -3.92
CA ARG A 135 -5.18 -7.96 -2.69
C ARG A 135 -6.24 -7.99 -1.61
N LEU A 136 -7.51 -7.86 -1.99
CA LEU A 136 -8.65 -7.92 -1.08
C LEU A 136 -8.80 -9.33 -0.48
N PHE A 137 -8.62 -10.38 -1.27
CA PHE A 137 -8.57 -11.75 -0.75
C PHE A 137 -7.37 -11.94 0.20
N ALA A 138 -6.17 -11.51 -0.20
CA ALA A 138 -4.98 -11.61 0.65
C ALA A 138 -5.16 -10.87 1.99
N SER A 139 -5.86 -9.73 1.98
CA SER A 139 -6.20 -8.95 3.18
C SER A 139 -7.16 -9.69 4.12
N ALA A 140 -8.02 -10.57 3.59
CA ALA A 140 -8.96 -11.35 4.39
C ALA A 140 -8.29 -12.52 5.14
N ILE A 141 -7.12 -12.99 4.69
CA ILE A 141 -6.37 -14.10 5.32
C ILE A 141 -6.02 -13.81 6.78
N PRO A 142 -5.27 -12.74 7.12
CA PRO A 142 -4.92 -12.46 8.51
C PRO A 142 -6.16 -12.20 9.36
N ILE A 143 -7.19 -11.56 8.81
CA ILE A 143 -8.44 -11.29 9.54
C ILE A 143 -9.18 -12.59 9.86
N LYS A 144 -9.24 -13.54 8.91
CA LYS A 144 -9.85 -14.85 9.13
C LYS A 144 -9.15 -15.61 10.24
N LEU A 145 -7.82 -15.65 10.19
CA LEU A 145 -6.99 -16.31 11.21
C LEU A 145 -7.24 -15.72 12.60
N LEU A 146 -7.25 -14.39 12.70
CA LEU A 146 -7.55 -13.69 13.95
C LEU A 146 -8.97 -14.04 14.44
N LEU A 147 -9.98 -13.95 13.59
CA LEU A 147 -11.36 -14.26 13.97
C LEU A 147 -11.53 -15.71 14.46
N ASP A 148 -10.86 -16.68 13.82
CA ASP A 148 -10.87 -18.07 14.26
C ASP A 148 -10.24 -18.25 15.64
N GLU A 149 -9.14 -17.54 15.95
CA GLU A 149 -8.55 -17.55 17.29
C GLU A 149 -9.48 -16.97 18.36
N PHE A 150 -10.39 -16.08 17.99
CA PHE A 150 -11.44 -15.54 18.88
C PHE A 150 -12.71 -16.40 18.94
N GLY A 151 -12.74 -17.55 18.26
CA GLY A 151 -13.92 -18.42 18.17
C GLY A 151 -15.03 -17.85 17.27
N VAL A 152 -14.72 -16.86 16.43
CA VAL A 152 -15.65 -16.27 15.47
C VAL A 152 -15.39 -16.86 14.09
N HIS A 153 -16.18 -17.86 13.70
CA HIS A 153 -16.02 -18.50 12.40
C HIS A 153 -16.76 -17.75 11.29
N ALA A 154 -16.14 -16.68 10.77
CA ALA A 154 -16.63 -15.98 9.58
C ALA A 154 -16.02 -16.57 8.31
N SER A 155 -16.79 -16.73 7.23
CA SER A 155 -16.21 -17.14 5.94
C SER A 155 -15.43 -15.97 5.29
N TYR A 156 -14.48 -16.29 4.41
CA TYR A 156 -13.75 -15.28 3.62
C TYR A 156 -14.70 -14.32 2.88
N ARG A 157 -15.83 -14.83 2.38
CA ARG A 157 -16.84 -14.02 1.69
C ARG A 157 -17.40 -12.93 2.58
N VAL A 158 -17.74 -13.26 3.83
CA VAL A 158 -18.28 -12.29 4.80
C VAL A 158 -17.24 -11.22 5.12
N ILE A 159 -16.01 -11.64 5.40
CA ILE A 159 -14.90 -10.71 5.72
C ILE A 159 -14.67 -9.72 4.57
N ILE A 160 -14.57 -10.24 3.34
CA ILE A 160 -14.37 -9.42 2.13
C ILE A 160 -15.52 -8.43 1.94
N VAL A 161 -16.78 -8.86 2.08
CA VAL A 161 -17.94 -7.98 1.94
C VAL A 161 -17.94 -6.87 2.98
N VAL A 162 -17.62 -7.18 4.24
CA VAL A 162 -17.59 -6.19 5.32
C VAL A 162 -16.50 -5.13 5.08
N ILE A 163 -15.28 -5.56 4.75
CA ILE A 163 -14.18 -4.65 4.44
C ILE A 163 -14.53 -3.78 3.24
N THR A 164 -15.06 -4.40 2.18
CA THR A 164 -15.46 -3.68 0.96
C THR A 164 -16.54 -2.65 1.26
N LEU A 165 -17.56 -3.00 2.05
CA LEU A 165 -18.65 -2.09 2.38
C LEU A 165 -18.14 -0.88 3.17
N ILE A 166 -17.30 -1.10 4.18
CA ILE A 166 -16.70 -0.01 4.96
C ILE A 166 -15.86 0.89 4.04
N THR A 167 -15.01 0.28 3.20
CA THR A 167 -14.15 1.01 2.27
C THR A 167 -14.97 1.81 1.26
N VAL A 168 -15.97 1.22 0.63
CA VAL A 168 -16.86 1.90 -0.32
C VAL A 168 -17.57 3.06 0.36
N VAL A 169 -18.09 2.89 1.58
CA VAL A 169 -18.82 3.96 2.28
C VAL A 169 -17.93 5.18 2.52
N TYR A 170 -16.74 5.01 3.12
CA TYR A 170 -15.93 6.20 3.43
C TYR A 170 -15.29 6.82 2.18
N THR A 171 -14.94 6.00 1.18
CA THR A 171 -14.38 6.50 -0.10
C THR A 171 -15.45 7.25 -0.91
N TYR A 172 -16.66 6.71 -0.98
CA TYR A 172 -17.77 7.31 -1.72
C TYR A 172 -18.25 8.62 -1.10
N LEU A 173 -18.30 8.71 0.23
CA LEU A 173 -18.75 9.93 0.91
C LEU A 173 -17.66 11.01 0.96
N GLY A 174 -16.39 10.61 1.05
CA GLY A 174 -15.27 11.50 1.31
C GLY A 174 -14.40 11.87 0.11
N GLY A 175 -14.54 11.18 -1.02
CA GLY A 175 -13.71 11.41 -2.21
C GLY A 175 -12.21 11.20 -1.94
N ILE A 176 -11.36 11.73 -2.83
CA ILE A 176 -9.90 11.54 -2.77
C ILE A 176 -9.28 12.10 -1.48
N LYS A 177 -9.87 13.16 -0.91
CA LYS A 177 -9.38 13.74 0.35
C LYS A 177 -9.53 12.77 1.53
N ALA A 178 -10.64 12.03 1.62
CA ALA A 178 -10.77 11.01 2.66
C ALA A 178 -9.73 9.92 2.51
N VAL A 179 -9.54 9.43 1.28
CA VAL A 179 -8.54 8.39 0.96
C VAL A 179 -7.15 8.84 1.39
N ILE A 180 -6.74 10.04 1.02
CA ILE A 180 -5.40 10.56 1.36
C ILE A 180 -5.19 10.64 2.88
N TRP A 181 -6.19 11.09 3.63
CA TRP A 181 -6.09 11.16 5.09
C TRP A 181 -6.11 9.78 5.74
N THR A 182 -6.97 8.86 5.29
CA THR A 182 -7.00 7.49 5.82
C THR A 182 -5.68 6.80 5.55
N ASP A 183 -5.18 6.89 4.33
CA ASP A 183 -3.91 6.28 3.93
C ASP A 183 -2.73 6.81 4.75
N ALA A 184 -2.65 8.12 4.96
CA ALA A 184 -1.56 8.72 5.72
C ALA A 184 -1.54 8.23 7.18
N ILE A 185 -2.71 8.13 7.81
CA ILE A 185 -2.83 7.61 9.19
C ILE A 185 -2.51 6.12 9.22
N GLN A 186 -3.01 5.35 8.25
CA GLN A 186 -2.74 3.93 8.12
C GLN A 186 -1.24 3.65 7.92
N MET A 187 -0.56 4.48 7.14
CA MET A 187 0.88 4.37 6.93
C MET A 187 1.66 4.62 8.22
N ILE A 188 1.27 5.62 9.03
CA ILE A 188 1.89 5.88 10.34
C ILE A 188 1.66 4.69 11.28
N LEU A 189 0.44 4.15 11.34
CA LEU A 189 0.13 2.97 12.14
C LEU A 189 0.91 1.74 11.68
N TYR A 190 1.02 1.55 10.38
CA TYR A 190 1.79 0.48 9.76
C TYR A 190 3.28 0.58 10.11
N LEU A 191 3.90 1.76 9.95
CA LEU A 191 5.30 1.99 10.32
C LEU A 191 5.54 1.82 11.81
N GLY A 192 4.64 2.36 12.64
CA GLY A 192 4.70 2.19 14.10
C GLY A 192 4.61 0.71 14.50
N GLY A 193 3.68 -0.03 13.90
CA GLY A 193 3.53 -1.47 14.10
C GLY A 193 4.78 -2.26 13.65
N ALA A 194 5.37 -1.89 12.52
CA ALA A 194 6.61 -2.50 12.04
C ALA A 194 7.79 -2.24 12.98
N VAL A 195 7.97 -1.00 13.46
CA VAL A 195 9.02 -0.65 14.42
C VAL A 195 8.83 -1.40 15.74
N LEU A 196 7.59 -1.47 16.24
CA LEU A 196 7.28 -2.24 17.46
C LEU A 196 7.53 -3.73 17.27
N ALA A 197 7.13 -4.30 16.13
CA ALA A 197 7.38 -5.71 15.81
C ALA A 197 8.89 -5.99 15.78
N VAL A 198 9.68 -5.14 15.12
CA VAL A 198 11.15 -5.26 15.13
C VAL A 198 11.67 -5.18 16.56
N ALA A 199 11.29 -4.17 17.34
CA ALA A 199 11.77 -4.01 18.72
C ALA A 199 11.47 -5.23 19.62
N VAL A 200 10.26 -5.78 19.52
CA VAL A 200 9.86 -6.98 20.27
C VAL A 200 10.65 -8.20 19.81
N LEU A 201 10.79 -8.42 18.50
CA LEU A 201 11.54 -9.56 17.95
C LEU A 201 13.04 -9.44 18.27
N SER A 202 13.63 -8.26 18.16
CA SER A 202 15.01 -7.96 18.54
C SER A 202 15.29 -8.34 19.99
N ALA A 203 14.36 -8.01 20.90
CA ALA A 203 14.47 -8.36 22.31
C ALA A 203 14.41 -9.88 22.57
N HIS A 204 13.66 -10.63 21.76
CA HIS A 204 13.60 -12.10 21.88
C HIS A 204 14.83 -12.80 21.30
N VAL A 205 15.39 -12.27 20.21
CA VAL A 205 16.52 -12.85 19.49
C VAL A 205 17.84 -12.55 20.21
N GLY A 206 17.97 -11.36 20.80
CA GLY A 206 19.17 -10.92 21.52
C GLY A 206 20.41 -10.80 20.64
N GLY A 207 21.55 -10.43 21.24
CA GLY A 207 22.82 -10.23 20.52
C GLY A 207 23.30 -11.49 19.79
N ASP A 208 23.16 -12.66 20.41
CA ASP A 208 23.60 -13.94 19.83
C ASP A 208 22.83 -14.31 18.56
N GLY A 209 21.55 -13.94 18.48
CA GLY A 209 20.77 -14.19 17.28
C GLY A 209 21.10 -13.20 16.16
N TYR A 210 21.47 -11.96 16.49
CA TYR A 210 22.03 -11.01 15.51
C TYR A 210 23.38 -11.49 14.97
N ALA A 211 24.26 -12.00 15.84
CA ALA A 211 25.55 -12.57 15.43
C ALA A 211 25.35 -13.75 14.46
N ARG A 212 24.47 -14.71 14.81
CA ARG A 212 24.12 -15.82 13.91
C ARG A 212 23.51 -15.37 12.59
N ALA A 213 22.67 -14.33 12.61
CA ALA A 213 22.09 -13.78 11.39
C ALA A 213 23.15 -13.11 10.50
N LEU A 214 24.13 -12.42 11.09
CA LEU A 214 25.27 -11.84 10.40
C LEU A 214 26.14 -12.91 9.75
N ASP A 215 26.51 -13.95 10.52
CA ASP A 215 27.33 -15.07 10.03
C ASP A 215 26.62 -15.84 8.91
N ALA A 216 25.30 -15.95 8.97
CA ALA A 216 24.47 -16.56 7.94
C ALA A 216 24.18 -15.63 6.73
N GLY A 217 24.81 -14.46 6.65
CA GLY A 217 24.62 -13.52 5.53
C GLY A 217 23.21 -12.95 5.42
N ARG A 218 22.42 -12.94 6.51
CA ARG A 218 21.02 -12.50 6.48
C ARG A 218 20.85 -10.98 6.36
N PHE A 219 21.93 -10.22 6.41
CA PHE A 219 21.97 -8.76 6.21
C PHE A 219 22.48 -8.34 4.83
N THR A 220 22.66 -9.26 3.89
CA THR A 220 23.04 -8.92 2.52
C THR A 220 21.94 -8.06 1.89
N LEU A 221 22.33 -6.84 1.50
CA LEU A 221 21.44 -5.81 0.96
C LEU A 221 21.35 -5.85 -0.55
N PHE A 222 22.45 -6.21 -1.21
CA PHE A 222 22.58 -6.15 -2.65
C PHE A 222 22.85 -7.53 -3.22
N ASP A 223 22.16 -7.87 -4.30
CA ASP A 223 22.42 -9.05 -5.09
C ASP A 223 23.39 -8.68 -6.22
N THR A 224 24.63 -9.15 -6.11
CA THR A 224 25.69 -8.82 -7.06
C THR A 224 25.88 -9.89 -8.13
N ASP A 225 24.99 -10.89 -8.21
CA ASP A 225 25.05 -11.91 -9.25
C ASP A 225 24.40 -11.42 -10.55
N PHE A 226 25.21 -10.93 -11.47
CA PHE A 226 24.75 -10.45 -12.79
C PHE A 226 24.69 -11.57 -13.85
N ASN A 227 24.69 -12.84 -13.45
CA ASN A 227 24.55 -13.95 -14.39
C ASN A 227 23.16 -13.92 -15.05
N LEU A 228 23.11 -14.04 -16.37
CA LEU A 228 21.84 -14.04 -17.13
C LEU A 228 20.87 -15.13 -16.64
N ALA A 229 21.37 -16.31 -16.25
CA ALA A 229 20.51 -17.35 -15.70
C ALA A 229 19.89 -16.93 -14.37
N HIS A 230 20.66 -16.24 -13.51
CA HIS A 230 20.18 -15.71 -12.23
C HIS A 230 19.15 -14.60 -12.45
N ILE A 231 19.44 -13.63 -13.32
CA ILE A 231 18.52 -12.53 -13.68
C ILE A 231 17.18 -13.05 -14.22
N LEU A 232 17.18 -14.12 -15.00
CA LEU A 232 15.96 -14.66 -15.62
C LEU A 232 15.15 -15.59 -14.71
N THR A 233 15.77 -16.17 -13.66
CA THR A 233 15.13 -17.22 -12.85
C THR A 233 14.95 -16.84 -11.39
N SER A 234 15.75 -15.92 -10.87
CA SER A 234 15.58 -15.40 -9.53
C SER A 234 14.33 -14.50 -9.52
N PRO A 235 13.35 -14.77 -8.65
CA PRO A 235 12.21 -13.86 -8.47
C PRO A 235 12.62 -12.51 -7.84
N PHE A 236 13.91 -12.33 -7.55
CA PHE A 236 14.47 -11.26 -6.75
C PHE A 236 15.74 -10.62 -7.33
N ALA A 237 16.17 -11.02 -8.55
CA ALA A 237 17.28 -10.41 -9.28
C ALA A 237 16.85 -9.17 -10.09
#